data_AF-A0A964UI53-F1
#
_entry.id   AF-A0A964UI53-F1
#
_cell.length_a   1.000
_cell.length_b   1.000
_cell.length_c   1.000
_cell.angle_alpha   90.00
_cell.angle_beta   90.00
_cell.angle_gamma   90.00
#
_symmetry.space_group_name_H-M   'P 1'
#
loop_
_entity.id
_entity.type
_entity.pdbx_description
1 polymer ?
#
loop_
_entity_poly.entity_id
_entity_poly.type
_entity_poly.pdbx_seq_one_letter_code
_entity_poly.pdbx_strand_id
1 'polypeptide(L)'
;MTIFRVLLLVAAPLALSQPASAQERDLGPVINFWTKLAVLCIEANDDESLALAERLKACDMVADLMDRSFADPDKAPRNQAEANVFWSRRSAVHSIRGTILGRIDGVRSRRVCEEVQSQWKALLKVRPEAYPARYHKLAESHERVKASAAKVWNTCREEFGL
;
A
#
# COMPACT_ATOMS: atom_id res chain seq x y z
N MET A 1 -72.50 -17.56 -21.22
CA MET A 1 -72.07 -17.86 -19.84
C MET A 1 -71.04 -18.96 -19.90
N THR A 2 -69.99 -18.84 -19.08
CA THR A 2 -68.87 -19.80 -18.85
C THR A 2 -67.89 -19.89 -20.05
N ILE A 3 -66.55 -19.67 -19.98
CA ILE A 3 -65.50 -20.24 -19.11
C ILE A 3 -64.14 -19.52 -19.31
N PHE A 4 -63.44 -19.32 -18.18
CA PHE A 4 -61.98 -19.38 -17.91
C PHE A 4 -60.96 -18.29 -18.32
N ARG A 5 -60.39 -17.73 -17.24
CA ARG A 5 -59.02 -17.20 -17.10
C ARG A 5 -57.95 -18.24 -17.50
N VAL A 6 -56.91 -17.79 -18.20
CA VAL A 6 -55.53 -18.23 -17.96
C VAL A 6 -54.61 -17.01 -18.06
N LEU A 7 -54.23 -16.49 -16.89
CA LEU A 7 -53.06 -15.62 -16.72
C LEU A 7 -51.82 -16.50 -16.87
N LEU A 8 -51.07 -16.34 -17.96
CA LEU A 8 -49.73 -16.91 -18.10
C LEU A 8 -48.73 -15.85 -17.62
N LEU A 9 -48.37 -15.96 -16.33
CA LEU A 9 -47.17 -15.38 -15.76
C LEU A 9 -45.96 -16.03 -16.44
N VAL A 10 -45.35 -15.32 -17.39
CA VAL A 10 -44.00 -15.68 -17.86
C VAL A 10 -43.03 -15.22 -16.79
N ALA A 11 -42.64 -16.15 -15.91
CA ALA A 11 -41.46 -16.01 -15.08
C ALA A 11 -40.24 -16.04 -16.02
N ALA A 12 -39.76 -14.86 -16.41
CA ALA A 12 -38.45 -14.75 -17.03
C ALA A 12 -37.40 -15.17 -15.98
N PRO A 13 -36.53 -16.14 -16.27
CA PRO A 13 -35.45 -16.47 -15.37
C PRO A 13 -34.53 -15.25 -15.31
N LEU A 14 -34.47 -14.62 -14.14
CA LEU A 14 -33.37 -13.77 -13.74
C LEU A 14 -32.11 -14.62 -13.84
N ALA A 15 -31.43 -14.55 -14.98
CA ALA A 15 -30.06 -14.94 -15.11
C ALA A 15 -29.26 -14.01 -14.18
N LEU A 16 -29.17 -14.42 -12.91
CA LEU A 16 -28.15 -13.99 -11.98
C LEU A 16 -26.82 -14.32 -12.64
N SER A 17 -26.33 -13.38 -13.44
CA SER A 17 -24.96 -13.34 -13.90
C SER A 17 -24.14 -13.32 -12.63
N GLN A 18 -23.57 -14.47 -12.26
CA GLN A 18 -22.67 -14.56 -11.14
C GLN A 18 -21.61 -13.47 -11.34
N PRO A 19 -21.32 -12.63 -10.32
CA PRO A 19 -20.18 -11.74 -10.44
C PRO A 19 -18.99 -12.62 -10.78
N ALA A 20 -18.35 -12.35 -11.93
CA ALA A 20 -17.09 -12.97 -12.28
C ALA A 20 -16.22 -12.83 -11.02
N SER A 21 -15.97 -13.94 -10.33
CA SER A 21 -15.13 -13.88 -9.14
C SER A 21 -13.82 -13.27 -9.64
N ALA A 22 -13.46 -12.11 -9.10
CA ALA A 22 -12.21 -11.47 -9.43
C ALA A 22 -11.13 -12.53 -9.15
N GLN A 23 -10.61 -13.15 -10.20
CA GLN A 23 -9.70 -14.27 -10.05
C GLN A 23 -8.53 -13.76 -9.22
N GLU A 24 -8.37 -14.33 -8.02
CA GLU A 24 -7.29 -13.99 -7.12
C GLU A 24 -5.98 -14.20 -7.88
N ARG A 25 -5.18 -13.14 -8.00
CA ARG A 25 -3.85 -13.28 -8.59
C ARG A 25 -2.98 -13.97 -7.56
N ASP A 26 -2.01 -14.74 -8.06
CA ASP A 26 -0.93 -15.18 -7.18
C ASP A 26 -0.26 -13.95 -6.56
N LEU A 27 -0.04 -13.99 -5.25
CA LEU A 27 0.52 -12.86 -4.51
C LEU A 27 2.00 -12.66 -4.87
N GLY A 28 2.69 -13.67 -5.38
CA GLY A 28 4.09 -13.59 -5.82
C GLY A 28 4.35 -12.48 -6.85
N PRO A 29 3.66 -12.46 -8.01
CA PRO A 29 3.72 -11.36 -8.96
C PRO A 29 3.39 -9.98 -8.37
N VAL A 30 2.41 -9.89 -7.48
CA VAL A 30 2.01 -8.64 -6.82
C VAL A 30 3.11 -8.14 -5.89
N ILE A 31 3.69 -9.04 -5.09
CA ILE A 31 4.86 -8.75 -4.25
C ILE A 31 6.01 -8.25 -5.11
N ASN A 32 6.32 -8.94 -6.21
CA ASN A 32 7.41 -8.56 -7.09
C ASN A 32 7.21 -7.17 -7.70
N PHE A 33 6.01 -6.85 -8.18
CA PHE A 33 5.70 -5.55 -8.77
C PHE A 33 5.93 -4.41 -7.78
N TRP A 34 5.27 -4.45 -6.61
CA TRP A 34 5.38 -3.37 -5.63
C TRP A 34 6.76 -3.30 -4.97
N THR A 35 7.43 -4.45 -4.80
CA THR A 35 8.80 -4.46 -4.26
C THR A 35 9.78 -3.83 -5.24
N LYS A 36 9.69 -4.13 -6.55
CA LYS A 36 10.55 -3.49 -7.55
C LYS A 36 10.42 -1.97 -7.55
N LEU A 37 9.20 -1.44 -7.42
CA LEU A 37 9.00 0.01 -7.32
C LEU A 37 9.68 0.59 -6.08
N ALA A 38 9.50 -0.02 -4.90
CA ALA A 38 10.16 0.45 -3.68
C ALA A 38 11.69 0.34 -3.76
N VAL A 39 12.22 -0.70 -4.40
CA VAL A 39 13.66 -0.92 -4.60
C VAL A 39 14.29 0.23 -5.39
N LEU A 40 13.60 0.84 -6.36
CA LEU A 40 14.14 2.02 -7.07
C LEU A 40 14.46 3.19 -6.12
N CYS A 41 13.64 3.40 -5.09
CA CYS A 41 13.91 4.43 -4.08
C CYS A 41 15.04 4.00 -3.11
N ILE A 42 15.16 2.71 -2.80
CA ILE A 42 16.27 2.16 -2.01
C ILE A 42 17.60 2.35 -2.75
N GLU A 43 17.66 1.92 -4.01
CA GLU A 43 18.83 2.04 -4.87
C GLU A 43 19.22 3.51 -5.04
N ALA A 44 18.26 4.41 -5.27
CA ALA A 44 18.54 5.85 -5.33
C ALA A 44 19.09 6.40 -4.01
N ASN A 45 18.60 5.94 -2.85
CA ASN A 45 19.13 6.37 -1.55
C ASN A 45 20.58 5.92 -1.32
N ASP A 46 20.92 4.73 -1.80
CA ASP A 46 22.22 4.09 -1.61
C ASP A 46 23.24 4.51 -2.68
N ASP A 47 22.80 5.12 -3.79
CA ASP A 47 23.68 5.66 -4.82
C ASP A 47 24.41 6.92 -4.33
N GLU A 48 25.65 6.74 -3.90
CA GLU A 48 26.49 7.82 -3.39
C GLU A 48 26.89 8.86 -4.44
N SER A 49 26.74 8.55 -5.73
CA SER A 49 27.05 9.48 -6.82
C SER A 49 25.98 10.57 -7.00
N LEU A 50 24.76 10.35 -6.50
CA LEU A 50 23.66 11.31 -6.55
C LEU A 50 23.70 12.27 -5.36
N ALA A 51 23.39 13.55 -5.58
CA ALA A 51 23.15 14.49 -4.49
C ALA A 51 21.87 14.10 -3.72
N LEU A 52 21.81 14.39 -2.41
CA LEU A 52 20.65 14.03 -1.57
C LEU A 52 19.31 14.52 -2.13
N ALA A 53 19.28 15.72 -2.73
CA ALA A 53 18.07 16.26 -3.36
C ALA A 53 17.62 15.44 -4.59
N GLU A 54 18.56 14.88 -5.35
CA GLU A 54 18.26 14.03 -6.51
C GLU A 54 17.75 12.65 -6.05
N ARG A 55 18.33 12.09 -4.99
CA ARG A 55 17.83 10.87 -4.34
C ARG A 55 16.39 11.05 -3.85
N LEU A 56 16.12 12.18 -3.20
CA LEU A 56 14.77 12.52 -2.74
C LEU A 56 13.79 12.63 -3.91
N LYS A 57 14.18 13.32 -4.98
CA LYS A 57 13.37 13.45 -6.21
C LYS A 57 13.06 12.09 -6.84
N ALA A 58 14.03 11.16 -6.87
CA ALA A 58 13.80 9.82 -7.36
C ALA A 58 12.76 9.06 -6.51
N CYS A 59 12.85 9.16 -5.18
CA CYS A 59 11.86 8.60 -4.27
C CYS A 59 10.47 9.25 -4.40
N ASP A 60 10.40 10.55 -4.67
CA ASP A 60 9.13 11.25 -4.94
C ASP A 60 8.49 10.72 -6.24
N MET A 61 9.28 10.54 -7.31
CA MET A 61 8.79 9.93 -8.55
C MET A 61 8.27 8.51 -8.36
N VAL A 62 8.94 7.71 -7.51
CA VAL A 62 8.49 6.36 -7.14
C VAL A 62 7.17 6.42 -6.37
N ALA A 63 7.05 7.32 -5.39
CA ALA A 63 5.83 7.51 -4.62
C ALA A 63 4.63 7.86 -5.52
N ASP A 64 4.81 8.81 -6.44
CA ASP A 64 3.80 9.21 -7.42
C ASP A 64 3.43 8.06 -8.36
N LEU A 65 4.42 7.31 -8.84
CA LEU A 65 4.18 6.14 -9.69
C LEU A 65 3.41 5.05 -8.94
N MET A 66 3.71 4.82 -7.66
CA MET A 66 2.97 3.89 -6.83
C MET A 66 1.52 4.33 -6.65
N ASP A 67 1.28 5.60 -6.35
CA ASP A 67 -0.07 6.13 -6.12
C ASP A 67 -0.90 6.09 -7.41
N ARG A 68 -0.32 6.45 -8.56
CA ARG A 68 -0.98 6.29 -9.88
C ARG A 68 -1.25 4.82 -10.22
N SER A 69 -0.31 3.93 -9.94
CA SER A 69 -0.50 2.49 -10.21
C SER A 69 -1.55 1.87 -9.29
N PHE A 70 -1.71 2.40 -8.08
CA PHE A 70 -2.78 1.95 -7.18
C PHE A 70 -4.16 2.40 -7.66
N ALA A 71 -4.25 3.58 -8.28
CA ALA A 71 -5.49 4.11 -8.85
C ALA A 71 -5.85 3.50 -10.21
N ASP A 72 -4.88 2.92 -10.93
CA ASP A 72 -5.06 2.24 -12.22
C ASP A 72 -5.80 0.90 -12.02
N PRO A 73 -7.01 0.71 -12.58
CA PRO A 73 -7.81 -0.50 -12.38
C PRO A 73 -7.10 -1.81 -12.73
N ASP A 74 -6.16 -1.80 -13.67
CA ASP A 74 -5.44 -3.01 -14.09
C ASP A 74 -4.36 -3.44 -13.09
N LYS A 75 -3.86 -2.47 -12.31
CA LYS A 75 -2.78 -2.65 -11.33
C LYS A 75 -3.25 -2.61 -9.89
N ALA A 76 -4.39 -1.97 -9.64
CA ALA A 76 -5.00 -1.81 -8.33
C ALA A 76 -5.10 -3.17 -7.60
N PRO A 77 -4.88 -3.19 -6.28
CA PRO A 77 -5.11 -4.39 -5.49
C PRO A 77 -6.54 -4.88 -5.60
N ARG A 78 -6.71 -6.17 -5.85
CA ARG A 78 -8.03 -6.83 -6.00
C ARG A 78 -8.61 -7.31 -4.68
N ASN A 79 -7.77 -7.48 -3.66
CA ASN A 79 -8.15 -7.92 -2.34
C ASN A 79 -7.24 -7.31 -1.26
N GLN A 80 -7.57 -7.55 0.01
CA GLN A 80 -6.83 -6.99 1.13
C GLN A 80 -5.38 -7.52 1.23
N ALA A 81 -5.11 -8.76 0.82
CA ALA A 81 -3.75 -9.31 0.82
C ALA A 81 -2.84 -8.54 -0.16
N GLU A 82 -3.32 -8.29 -1.38
CA GLU A 82 -2.62 -7.45 -2.35
C GLU A 82 -2.46 -6.01 -1.85
N ALA A 83 -3.49 -5.46 -1.19
CA ALA A 83 -3.44 -4.11 -0.63
C ALA A 83 -2.41 -3.99 0.50
N ASN A 84 -2.27 -5.03 1.33
CA ASN A 84 -1.24 -5.08 2.37
C ASN A 84 0.17 -4.96 1.78
N VAL A 85 0.43 -5.64 0.65
CA VAL A 85 1.72 -5.57 -0.04
C VAL A 85 1.99 -4.13 -0.51
N PHE A 86 1.01 -3.49 -1.16
CA PHE A 86 1.13 -2.10 -1.57
C PHE A 86 1.44 -1.18 -0.38
N TRP A 87 0.62 -1.21 0.68
CA TRP A 87 0.77 -0.31 1.83
C TRP A 87 2.09 -0.53 2.58
N SER A 88 2.55 -1.78 2.66
CA SER A 88 3.87 -2.09 3.20
C SER A 88 5.00 -1.46 2.40
N ARG A 89 4.95 -1.56 1.07
CA ARG A 89 5.99 -0.98 0.20
C ARG A 89 5.92 0.53 0.16
N ARG A 90 4.71 1.11 0.20
CA ARG A 90 4.50 2.55 0.31
C ARG A 90 5.07 3.12 1.61
N SER A 91 4.89 2.39 2.72
CA SER A 91 5.54 2.69 3.99
C SER A 91 7.07 2.71 3.88
N ALA A 92 7.67 1.73 3.20
CA ALA A 92 9.12 1.67 3.02
C ALA A 92 9.64 2.91 2.26
N VAL A 93 8.95 3.33 1.20
CA VAL A 93 9.29 4.55 0.44
C VAL A 93 9.24 5.79 1.33
N HIS A 94 8.21 5.95 2.17
CA HIS A 94 8.14 7.05 3.14
C HIS A 94 9.30 7.02 4.16
N SER A 95 9.66 5.83 4.65
CA SER A 95 10.78 5.68 5.58
C SER A 95 12.11 6.14 4.98
N ILE A 96 12.35 5.81 3.71
CA ILE A 96 13.56 6.21 2.98
C ILE A 96 13.57 7.72 2.70
N ARG A 97 12.43 8.28 2.27
CA ARG A 97 12.27 9.74 2.11
C ARG A 97 12.58 10.47 3.42
N GLY A 98 12.05 9.98 4.54
CA GLY A 98 12.35 10.49 5.89
C GLY A 98 13.84 10.40 6.23
N THR A 99 14.52 9.33 5.85
CA THR A 99 15.97 9.16 6.04
C THR A 99 16.78 10.18 5.23
N ILE A 100 16.43 10.37 3.95
CA ILE A 100 17.09 11.36 3.07
C ILE A 100 16.88 12.77 3.63
N LEU A 101 15.64 13.12 4.00
CA LEU A 101 15.34 14.39 4.65
C LEU A 101 16.11 14.56 5.96
N GLY A 102 16.29 13.49 6.74
CA GLY A 102 17.10 13.53 7.96
C GLY A 102 18.57 13.85 7.71
N ARG A 103 19.10 13.47 6.54
CA ARG A 103 20.46 13.84 6.11
C ARG A 103 20.55 15.28 5.60
N ILE A 104 19.47 15.84 5.06
CA ILE A 104 19.42 17.22 4.54
C ILE A 104 19.15 18.22 5.67
N ASP A 105 18.06 18.01 6.41
CA ASP A 105 17.49 18.97 7.36
C ASP A 105 17.85 18.65 8.84
N GLY A 106 18.44 17.48 9.08
CA GLY A 106 18.64 16.91 10.42
C GLY A 106 17.58 15.85 10.77
N VAL A 107 17.99 14.83 11.54
CA VAL A 107 17.22 13.60 11.82
C VAL A 107 15.86 13.84 12.51
N ARG A 108 15.69 15.00 13.16
CA ARG A 108 14.46 15.40 13.87
C ARG A 108 13.97 16.75 13.37
N SER A 109 13.72 16.89 12.06
CA SER A 109 13.04 18.05 11.49
C SER A 109 11.53 17.79 11.36
N ARG A 110 10.73 18.86 11.25
CA ARG A 110 9.28 18.74 11.01
C ARG A 110 8.97 17.91 9.77
N ARG A 111 9.70 18.12 8.66
CA ARG A 111 9.53 17.38 7.40
C ARG A 111 9.84 15.89 7.55
N VAL A 112 10.86 15.52 8.34
CA VAL A 112 11.13 14.12 8.66
C VAL A 112 9.95 13.51 9.43
N CYS A 113 9.41 14.25 10.40
CA CYS A 113 8.27 13.78 11.18
C CYS A 113 6.98 13.63 10.37
N GLU A 114 6.76 14.47 9.35
CA GLU A 114 5.66 14.34 8.39
C GLU A 114 5.83 13.06 7.52
N GLU A 115 7.06 12.69 7.14
CA GLU A 115 7.32 11.40 6.49
C GLU A 115 7.12 10.21 7.42
N VAL A 116 7.53 10.29 8.68
CA VAL A 116 7.25 9.26 9.70
C VAL A 116 5.75 9.10 9.89
N GLN A 117 4.98 10.20 9.93
CA GLN A 117 3.52 10.14 9.99
C GLN A 117 2.94 9.42 8.78
N SER A 118 3.45 9.71 7.59
CA SER A 118 2.99 9.10 6.34
C SER A 118 3.33 7.61 6.27
N GLN A 119 4.52 7.22 6.73
CA GLN A 119 4.91 5.83 6.94
C GLN A 119 3.94 5.12 7.89
N TRP A 120 3.67 5.73 9.05
CA TRP A 120 2.76 5.19 10.06
C TRP A 120 1.34 5.00 9.50
N LYS A 121 0.79 6.03 8.84
CA LYS A 121 -0.53 5.98 8.19
C LYS A 121 -0.64 4.88 7.14
N ALA A 122 0.43 4.61 6.40
CA ALA A 122 0.46 3.49 5.45
C ALA A 122 0.43 2.14 6.19
N LEU A 123 1.25 1.95 7.23
CA LEU A 123 1.29 0.71 8.02
C LEU A 123 -0.03 0.41 8.73
N LEU A 124 -0.79 1.43 9.14
CA LEU A 124 -2.13 1.26 9.72
C LEU A 124 -3.13 0.62 8.76
N LYS A 125 -2.90 0.69 7.44
CA LYS A 125 -3.78 0.09 6.43
C LYS A 125 -3.46 -1.39 6.16
N VAL A 126 -2.34 -1.90 6.70
CA VAL A 126 -1.98 -3.32 6.62
C VAL A 126 -2.79 -4.11 7.64
N ARG A 127 -3.45 -5.17 7.17
CA ARG A 127 -4.26 -6.12 7.94
C ARG A 127 -3.62 -7.51 7.89
N PRO A 128 -2.69 -7.85 8.80
CA PRO A 128 -1.87 -9.06 8.72
C PRO A 128 -2.68 -10.36 8.57
N GLU A 129 -3.87 -10.41 9.15
CA GLU A 129 -4.82 -11.53 9.09
C GLU A 129 -5.33 -11.83 7.67
N ALA A 130 -5.22 -10.88 6.74
CA ALA A 130 -5.62 -11.08 5.35
C ALA A 130 -4.57 -11.82 4.51
N TYR A 131 -3.35 -12.03 5.02
CA TYR A 131 -2.36 -12.81 4.29
C TYR A 131 -2.70 -14.31 4.29
N PRO A 132 -2.55 -15.00 3.14
CA PRO A 132 -2.59 -16.47 3.13
C PRO A 132 -1.51 -17.06 4.06
N ALA A 133 -1.80 -18.20 4.70
CA ALA A 133 -0.92 -18.82 5.70
C ALA A 133 0.55 -19.02 5.24
N ARG A 134 0.76 -19.29 3.95
CA ARG A 134 2.11 -19.41 3.35
C ARG A 134 2.94 -18.13 3.43
N TYR A 135 2.32 -16.99 3.71
CA TYR A 135 2.96 -15.67 3.86
C TYR A 135 2.98 -15.16 5.32
N HIS A 136 2.82 -16.03 6.34
CA HIS A 136 2.85 -15.63 7.76
C HIS A 136 4.08 -14.79 8.15
N LYS A 137 5.26 -15.05 7.56
CA LYS A 137 6.47 -14.24 7.82
C LYS A 137 6.33 -12.78 7.40
N LEU A 138 5.53 -12.50 6.35
CA LEU A 138 5.22 -11.12 5.96
C LEU A 138 4.37 -10.47 7.07
N ALA A 139 3.29 -11.13 7.48
CA ALA A 139 2.41 -10.68 8.55
C ALA A 139 3.19 -10.34 9.84
N GLU A 140 4.06 -11.24 10.31
CA GLU A 140 4.90 -11.03 11.49
C GLU A 140 5.89 -9.87 11.32
N SER A 141 6.48 -9.73 10.13
CA SER A 141 7.38 -8.62 9.84
C SER A 141 6.66 -7.27 9.87
N HIS A 142 5.41 -7.20 9.40
CA HIS A 142 4.62 -5.98 9.42
C HIS A 142 4.32 -5.50 10.83
N GLU A 143 3.98 -6.38 11.75
CA GLU A 143 3.74 -6.02 13.15
C GLU A 143 4.99 -5.42 13.82
N ARG A 144 6.18 -5.98 13.56
CA ARG A 144 7.44 -5.41 14.07
C ARG A 144 7.72 -4.01 13.51
N VAL A 145 7.56 -3.84 12.20
CA VAL A 145 7.79 -2.54 11.54
C VAL A 145 6.78 -1.50 12.01
N LYS A 146 5.52 -1.89 12.18
CA LYS A 146 4.45 -1.05 12.72
C LYS A 146 4.77 -0.58 14.13
N ALA A 147 5.18 -1.47 15.04
CA ALA A 147 5.58 -1.09 16.40
C ALA A 147 6.77 -0.10 16.40
N SER A 148 7.76 -0.32 15.54
CA SER A 148 8.90 0.60 15.40
C SER A 148 8.49 1.99 14.90
N ALA A 149 7.68 2.05 13.84
CA ALA A 149 7.17 3.31 13.29
C ALA A 149 6.29 4.06 14.30
N ALA A 150 5.46 3.35 15.08
CA ALA A 150 4.63 3.94 16.13
C ALA A 150 5.46 4.67 17.19
N LYS A 151 6.58 4.07 17.62
CA LYS A 151 7.49 4.69 18.60
C LYS A 151 8.05 6.01 18.08
N VAL A 152 8.58 6.02 16.85
CA VAL A 152 9.16 7.23 16.26
C VAL A 152 8.08 8.30 16.03
N TRP A 153 6.89 7.89 15.57
CA TRP A 153 5.75 8.77 15.36
C TRP A 153 5.30 9.46 16.66
N ASN A 154 5.18 8.71 17.76
CA ASN A 154 4.80 9.29 19.05
C ASN A 154 5.77 10.38 19.51
N THR A 155 7.07 10.14 19.41
CA THR A 155 8.08 11.16 19.73
C THR A 155 7.97 12.37 18.80
N CYS A 156 7.77 12.15 17.50
CA CYS A 156 7.58 13.23 16.52
C CYS A 156 6.36 14.11 16.84
N ARG A 157 5.26 13.47 17.23
CA ARG A 157 4.03 14.15 17.62
C ARG A 157 4.24 15.04 18.85
N GLU A 158 4.94 14.53 19.85
CA GLU A 158 5.24 15.27 21.08
C GLU A 158 6.15 16.47 20.83
N GLU A 159 7.20 16.30 20.02
CA GLU A 159 8.17 17.38 19.74
C GLU A 159 7.63 18.47 18.82
N PHE A 160 6.78 18.13 17.84
CA PHE A 160 6.36 19.06 16.78
C PHE A 160 4.86 19.39 16.77
N GLY A 161 4.06 18.82 17.68
CA GLY A 161 2.61 19.09 17.77
C GLY A 161 1.82 18.65 16.54
N LEU A 162 2.13 17.48 15.99
CA LEU A 162 1.54 16.92 14.75
C LEU A 162 0.33 15.99 14.95
#